data_AF-A0A5K1DDW1-F1
#
_entry.id   AF-A0A5K1DDW1-F1
#
_cell.length_a   1.000
_cell.length_b   1.000
_cell.length_c   1.000
_cell.angle_alpha   90.00
_cell.angle_beta   90.00
_cell.angle_gamma   90.00
#
_symmetry.space_group_name_H-M   'P 1'
#
loop_
_entity.id
_entity.type
_entity.pdbx_description
1 polymer ?
#
loop_
_entity_poly.entity_id
_entity_poly.type
_entity_poly.pdbx_seq_one_letter_code
_entity_poly.pdbx_strand_id
1 'polypeptide(L)' 'IGQFKYMLGMKKIPKDASLSFPVGSHVANSNLPAQFDARTAWPQCSSIGRIL' A
#
# COMPACT_ATOMS: atom_id res chain seq x y z
N ILE A 1 -3.59 27.25 -11.13
CA ILE A 1 -3.60 26.46 -9.87
C ILE A 1 -4.31 25.08 -9.98
N GLY A 2 -4.60 24.54 -11.18
CA GLY A 2 -5.50 23.38 -11.34
C GLY A 2 -4.90 22.05 -11.83
N GLN A 3 -3.62 21.98 -12.21
CA GLN A 3 -3.07 20.84 -12.95
C GLN A 3 -2.92 19.54 -12.15
N PHE A 4 -2.84 19.63 -10.82
CA PHE A 4 -2.60 18.46 -9.94
C PHE A 4 -3.87 17.84 -9.36
N LYS A 5 -5.06 18.37 -9.65
CA LYS A 5 -6.33 17.87 -9.10
C LYS A 5 -6.62 16.41 -9.49
N TYR A 6 -6.16 15.96 -10.65
CA TYR A 6 -6.39 14.60 -11.15
C TYR A 6 -5.44 13.54 -10.59
N MET A 7 -4.28 13.94 -10.04
CA MET A 7 -3.38 13.01 -9.34
C MET A 7 -3.97 12.57 -7.99
N LEU A 8 -4.96 13.29 -7.48
CA LEU A 8 -5.60 13.06 -6.19
C LEU A 8 -6.89 12.22 -6.31
N GLY A 9 -7.08 11.47 -7.40
CA GLY A 9 -8.31 10.74 -7.74
C GLY A 9 -8.76 9.65 -6.76
N MET A 10 -8.10 9.48 -5.61
CA MET A 10 -8.53 8.54 -4.58
C MET A 10 -9.64 9.15 -3.71
N LYS A 11 -10.86 8.63 -3.87
CA LYS A 11 -11.93 8.82 -2.91
C LYS A 11 -11.63 7.96 -1.68
N LYS A 12 -11.65 8.55 -0.47
CA LYS A 12 -11.46 7.80 0.78
C LYS A 12 -12.50 6.68 0.88
N ILE A 13 -12.04 5.50 1.28
CA ILE A 13 -12.93 4.36 1.58
C ILE A 13 -13.76 4.74 2.83
N PRO A 14 -15.09 4.61 2.80
CA PRO A 14 -15.94 4.83 3.97
C PRO A 14 -15.53 3.94 5.15
N LYS A 15 -15.63 4.44 6.38
CA LYS A 15 -15.18 3.71 7.60
C LYS A 15 -15.98 2.42 7.85
N ASP A 16 -17.19 2.38 7.34
CA ASP A 16 -18.19 1.32 7.41
C ASP A 16 -18.21 0.44 6.16
N ALA A 17 -17.29 0.69 5.20
CA ALA A 17 -17.18 -0.14 4.01
C ALA A 17 -16.75 -1.55 4.41
N SER A 18 -17.63 -2.53 4.16
CA SER A 18 -17.27 -3.93 4.21
C SER A 18 -16.25 -4.19 3.11
N LEU A 19 -15.01 -4.46 3.52
CA LEU A 19 -13.99 -4.95 2.61
C LEU A 19 -14.37 -6.39 2.24
N SER A 20 -14.29 -6.73 0.97
CA SER A 20 -14.60 -8.09 0.48
C SER A 20 -13.59 -9.15 0.96
N PHE A 21 -12.60 -8.75 1.75
CA PHE A 21 -11.54 -9.58 2.29
C PHE A 21 -11.49 -9.46 3.81
N PRO A 22 -11.16 -10.56 4.53
CA PRO A 22 -10.98 -10.51 5.96
C PRO A 22 -9.77 -9.62 6.31
N VAL A 23 -9.97 -8.67 7.21
CA VAL A 23 -8.87 -7.91 7.81
C VAL A 23 -8.29 -8.75 8.94
N GLY A 24 -7.10 -9.30 8.72
CA GLY A 24 -6.35 -9.99 9.79
C GLY A 24 -5.86 -8.98 10.81
N SER A 25 -6.25 -9.13 12.08
CA SER A 25 -5.63 -8.40 13.18
C SER A 25 -4.37 -9.17 13.62
N HIS A 26 -3.20 -8.56 13.42
CA HIS A 26 -1.95 -9.06 13.98
C HIS A 26 -1.66 -8.33 15.29
N VAL A 27 -0.99 -9.01 16.21
CA VAL A 27 -0.46 -8.36 17.42
C VAL A 27 0.48 -7.21 17.00
N ALA A 28 0.28 -6.03 17.58
CA ALA A 28 1.13 -4.89 17.30
C ALA A 28 2.59 -5.27 17.61
N ASN A 29 3.50 -5.03 16.67
CA ASN A 29 4.95 -5.26 16.80
C ASN A 29 5.43 -6.71 16.87
N SER A 30 4.69 -7.71 16.32
CA SER A 30 5.32 -9.03 16.12
C SER A 30 6.38 -8.96 15.01
N ASN A 31 7.62 -8.70 15.39
CA ASN A 31 8.83 -8.85 14.57
C ASN A 31 8.85 -8.05 13.26
N LEU A 32 8.26 -6.86 13.25
CA LEU A 32 8.39 -5.95 12.11
C LEU A 32 9.84 -5.44 12.02
N PRO A 33 10.47 -5.47 10.84
CA PRO A 33 11.82 -4.95 10.69
C PRO A 33 11.84 -3.43 10.80
N ALA A 34 12.96 -2.86 11.24
CA ALA A 34 13.15 -1.42 11.30
C ALA A 34 13.07 -0.75 9.91
N GLN A 35 13.39 -1.50 8.85
CA GLN A 35 13.30 -1.05 7.47
C GLN A 35 12.79 -2.18 6.58
N PHE A 36 11.95 -1.84 5.61
CA PHE A 36 11.43 -2.77 4.60
C PHE A 36 11.43 -2.10 3.22
N ASP A 37 11.95 -2.80 2.23
CA ASP A 37 11.90 -2.42 0.81
C ASP A 37 11.43 -3.63 0.00
N ALA A 38 10.30 -3.48 -0.70
CA ALA A 38 9.72 -4.54 -1.51
C ALA A 38 10.65 -4.98 -2.65
N ARG A 39 11.48 -4.07 -3.19
CA ARG A 39 12.44 -4.41 -4.27
C ARG A 39 13.52 -5.36 -3.76
N THR A 40 13.90 -5.22 -2.49
CA THR A 40 14.88 -6.09 -1.82
C THR A 40 14.26 -7.41 -1.41
N ALA A 41 12.99 -7.41 -0.96
CA ALA A 41 12.29 -8.62 -0.56
C ALA A 41 11.90 -9.54 -1.73
N TRP A 42 11.64 -8.97 -2.92
CA TRP A 42 11.27 -9.71 -4.13
C TRP A 42 12.09 -9.25 -5.35
N PRO A 43 13.40 -9.53 -5.37
CA PRO A 43 14.30 -9.03 -6.41
C PRO A 43 13.98 -9.57 -7.82
N GLN A 44 13.36 -10.74 -7.91
CA GLN A 44 12.92 -11.35 -9.17
C GLN A 44 11.73 -10.63 -9.82
N CYS A 45 11.02 -9.76 -9.09
CA CYS A 45 9.82 -9.09 -9.55
C CYS A 45 10.16 -7.68 -10.08
N SER A 46 10.55 -7.60 -11.35
CA SER A 46 10.96 -6.33 -11.99
C SER A 46 9.88 -5.25 -12.05
N SER A 47 8.60 -5.62 -11.88
CA SER A 47 7.47 -4.67 -11.85
C SER A 47 7.48 -3.78 -10.61
N ILE A 48 8.06 -4.24 -9.50
CA ILE A 48 8.04 -3.51 -8.22
C ILE A 48 8.86 -2.21 -8.30
N GLY A 49 9.97 -2.23 -9.04
CA GLY A 49 10.84 -1.06 -9.21
C GLY A 49 10.51 -0.17 -10.40
N ARG A 50 9.46 -0.48 -11.17
CA ARG A 50 9.16 0.21 -12.43
C ARG A 50 8.18 1.36 -12.20
N ILE A 51 8.61 2.57 -12.54
CA ILE A 51 7.74 3.74 -12.69
C ILE A 51 7.43 3.87 -14.20
N LEU A 52 6.15 3.99 -14.55
CA LEU A 52 5.67 4.17 -15.92
C LEU A 52 5.29 5.63 -16.19
#